data_AF-A0A7C3CAX2-F1
#
_entry.id   AF-A0A7C3CAX2-F1
#
_cell.length_a   1.000
_cell.length_b   1.000
_cell.length_c   1.000
_cell.angle_alpha   90.00
_cell.angle_beta   90.00
_cell.angle_gamma   90.00
#
_symmetry.space_group_name_H-M   'P 1'
#
loop_
_entity.id
_entity.type
_entity.pdbx_description
1 polymer ?
#
loop_
_entity_poly.entity_id
_entity_poly.type
_entity_poly.pdbx_seq_one_letter_code
_entity_poly.pdbx_strand_id
1 'polypeptide(L)'
;MLLASQQIVLVVADDFNTSHAKLECYEGSKLVYKNVDVNLGKNGLGWGIGIKEIPHAANEPRKHEGDKKAPAGIFKLTDAFGYAYKTDTKLPYLYAAKETICIDDSNSPFYNQIIQVQGNEKSFEHMHRKDDQYKIGIVVAHNPHAKLQRGSCIFMHIQKAPNSPTVG
;
A
#
# COMPACT_ATOMS: atom_id res chain seq x y z
N MET A 1 -14.38 8.80 17.63
CA MET A 1 -13.55 8.73 18.84
C MET A 1 -12.47 7.67 18.59
N LEU A 2 -11.20 8.07 18.58
CA LEU A 2 -10.08 7.12 18.48
C LEU A 2 -9.85 6.52 19.86
N LEU A 3 -9.83 5.19 19.93
CA LEU A 3 -9.48 4.51 21.18
C LEU A 3 -8.00 4.70 21.46
N ALA A 4 -7.60 4.78 22.72
CA ALA A 4 -6.20 4.98 23.12
C ALA A 4 -5.24 3.89 22.58
N SER A 5 -5.77 2.71 22.23
CA SER A 5 -5.01 1.59 21.67
C SER A 5 -4.89 1.62 20.14
N GLN A 6 -5.49 2.58 19.46
CA GLN A 6 -5.47 2.66 17.99
C GLN A 6 -4.28 3.49 17.51
N GLN A 7 -3.57 2.96 16.52
CA GLN A 7 -2.55 3.71 15.79
C GLN A 7 -3.10 4.09 14.41
N ILE A 8 -2.80 5.30 13.95
CA ILE A 8 -3.20 5.80 12.64
C ILE A 8 -1.99 6.37 11.91
N VAL A 9 -1.92 6.08 10.62
CA VAL A 9 -1.11 6.81 9.66
C VAL A 9 -2.07 7.64 8.80
N LEU A 10 -1.97 8.96 8.90
CA LEU A 10 -2.75 9.91 8.12
C LEU A 10 -1.86 10.44 7.00
N VAL A 11 -2.30 10.29 5.75
CA VAL A 11 -1.61 10.82 4.58
C VAL A 11 -2.55 11.77 3.85
N VAL A 12 -2.11 13.02 3.65
CA VAL A 12 -2.91 14.07 3.03
C VAL A 12 -2.15 14.67 1.85
N ALA A 13 -2.78 14.63 0.68
CA ALA A 13 -2.34 15.28 -0.54
C ALA A 13 -3.18 16.52 -0.80
N ASP A 14 -2.62 17.48 -1.54
CA ASP A 14 -3.34 18.71 -1.91
C ASP A 14 -4.47 18.44 -2.92
N ASP A 15 -4.28 17.44 -3.80
CA ASP A 15 -5.26 17.02 -4.80
C ASP A 15 -5.06 15.55 -5.24
N PHE A 16 -5.84 15.10 -6.23
CA PHE A 16 -5.78 13.74 -6.77
C PHE A 16 -4.69 13.49 -7.82
N ASN A 17 -3.97 14.51 -8.25
CA ASN A 17 -3.01 14.45 -9.36
C ASN A 17 -1.56 14.63 -8.90
N THR A 18 -1.34 15.18 -7.70
CA THR A 18 0.00 15.28 -7.10
C THR A 18 0.54 13.93 -6.65
N SER A 19 1.83 13.70 -6.90
CA SER A 19 2.54 12.50 -6.47
C SER A 19 3.21 12.62 -5.11
N HIS A 20 2.86 13.64 -4.32
CA HIS A 20 3.44 13.88 -2.99
C HIS A 20 2.34 14.17 -1.97
N ALA A 21 2.64 13.89 -0.72
CA ALA A 21 1.74 14.13 0.40
C ALA A 21 2.51 14.38 1.69
N LYS A 22 1.78 14.82 2.71
CA LYS A 22 2.27 14.88 4.09
C LYS A 22 1.70 13.72 4.88
N LEU A 23 2.58 13.07 5.64
CA LEU A 23 2.24 11.99 6.56
C LEU A 23 2.35 12.46 8.02
N GLU A 24 1.35 12.05 8.79
CA GLU A 24 1.31 12.17 10.25
C GLU A 24 0.97 10.81 10.87
N CYS A 25 1.49 10.54 12.06
CA CYS A 25 1.16 9.32 12.81
C CYS A 25 0.58 9.66 14.17
N TYR A 26 -0.44 8.92 14.58
CA TYR A 26 -1.13 9.08 15.85
C TYR A 26 -1.15 7.78 16.65
N GLU A 27 -1.02 7.89 17.97
CA GLU A 27 -1.32 6.82 18.94
C GLU A 27 -2.43 7.32 19.87
N GLY A 28 -3.63 6.78 19.72
CA GLY A 28 -4.84 7.35 20.30
C GLY A 28 -5.07 8.78 19.78
N SER A 29 -5.08 9.76 20.69
CA SER A 29 -5.16 11.19 20.35
C SER A 29 -3.80 11.88 20.26
N LYS A 30 -2.70 11.18 20.56
CA LYS A 30 -1.36 11.75 20.58
C LYS A 30 -0.74 11.72 19.20
N LEU A 31 -0.34 12.86 18.68
CA LEU A 31 0.51 12.98 17.49
C LEU A 31 1.95 12.53 17.85
N VAL A 32 2.46 11.52 17.15
CA VAL A 32 3.80 10.94 17.40
C VAL A 32 4.79 11.23 16.28
N TYR A 33 4.32 11.39 15.04
CA TYR A 33 5.12 11.88 13.91
C TYR A 33 4.32 12.92 13.13
N LYS A 34 4.98 13.98 12.67
CA LYS A 34 4.33 15.13 12.03
C LYS A 34 5.06 15.55 10.76
N ASN A 35 4.31 15.95 9.74
CA ASN A 35 4.79 16.61 8.52
C ASN A 35 5.90 15.86 7.77
N VAL A 36 5.84 14.53 7.76
CA VAL A 36 6.81 13.71 7.00
C VAL A 36 6.46 13.78 5.52
N ASP A 37 7.41 14.17 4.68
CA ASP A 37 7.25 14.15 3.22
C ASP A 37 7.21 12.71 2.71
N VAL A 38 6.18 12.37 1.95
CA VAL A 38 6.01 11.04 1.35
C VAL A 38 5.67 11.14 -0.13
N ASN A 39 6.02 10.09 -0.87
CA ASN A 39 5.63 9.95 -2.27
C ASN A 39 4.36 9.12 -2.40
N LEU A 40 3.57 9.43 -3.41
CA LEU A 40 2.39 8.70 -3.85
C LEU A 40 2.62 8.08 -5.23
N GLY A 41 1.57 7.50 -5.81
CA GLY A 41 1.57 7.06 -7.19
C GLY A 41 1.90 8.20 -8.15
N LYS A 42 2.54 7.88 -9.28
CA LYS A 42 2.96 8.87 -10.29
C LYS A 42 1.86 9.82 -10.76
N ASN A 43 0.63 9.32 -10.86
CA ASN A 43 -0.54 10.09 -11.27
C ASN A 43 -1.40 10.53 -10.07
N GLY A 44 -0.86 10.46 -8.85
CA GLY A 44 -1.51 10.87 -7.61
C GLY A 44 -2.42 9.81 -7.00
N LEU A 45 -3.65 10.19 -6.68
CA LEU A 45 -4.62 9.38 -5.94
C LEU A 45 -5.82 8.99 -6.79
N GLY A 46 -6.46 7.88 -6.43
CA GLY A 46 -7.77 7.47 -6.93
C GLY A 46 -8.53 6.69 -5.87
N TRP A 47 -9.85 6.85 -5.80
CA TRP A 47 -10.67 6.18 -4.78
C TRP A 47 -10.55 4.65 -4.86
N GLY A 48 -10.01 4.08 -3.79
CA GLY A 48 -9.79 2.65 -3.62
C GLY A 48 -10.96 1.93 -2.97
N ILE A 49 -10.80 0.62 -2.79
CA ILE A 49 -11.73 -0.22 -2.02
C ILE A 49 -11.12 -0.46 -0.63
N GLY A 50 -11.66 0.19 0.40
CA GLY A 50 -11.19 0.10 1.79
C GLY A 50 -12.25 -0.44 2.75
N ILE A 51 -12.08 -0.15 4.05
CA ILE A 51 -12.99 -0.61 5.12
C ILE A 51 -14.38 0.03 4.99
N LYS A 52 -14.44 1.25 4.48
CA LYS A 52 -15.65 2.03 4.32
C LYS A 52 -15.63 2.76 2.99
N GLU A 53 -16.77 2.75 2.29
CA GLU A 53 -16.97 3.60 1.13
C GLU A 53 -17.09 5.06 1.56
N ILE A 54 -16.30 5.92 0.94
CA ILE A 54 -16.31 7.36 1.16
C ILE A 54 -17.08 7.99 0.01
N PRO A 55 -18.14 8.77 0.27
CA PRO A 55 -18.85 9.50 -0.78
C PRO A 55 -17.89 10.40 -1.56
N HIS A 56 -17.97 10.33 -2.89
CA HIS A 56 -17.11 11.07 -3.80
C HIS A 56 -17.89 11.49 -5.05
N ALA A 57 -17.46 12.56 -5.69
CA ALA A 57 -18.09 13.03 -6.92
C ALA A 57 -17.87 12.03 -8.07
N ALA A 58 -18.81 11.98 -9.02
CA ALA A 58 -18.75 11.02 -10.12
C ALA A 58 -17.55 11.23 -11.07
N ASN A 59 -17.00 12.45 -11.10
CA ASN A 59 -15.83 12.83 -11.91
C ASN A 59 -14.50 12.66 -11.17
N GLU A 60 -14.49 12.25 -9.90
CA GLU A 60 -13.26 11.99 -9.16
C GLU A 60 -12.65 10.64 -9.58
N PRO A 61 -11.31 10.53 -9.61
CA PRO A 61 -10.64 9.34 -10.12
C PRO A 61 -10.89 8.14 -9.20
N ARG A 62 -11.04 6.97 -9.80
CA ARG A 62 -11.17 5.69 -9.10
C ARG A 62 -9.94 4.84 -9.38
N LYS A 63 -9.41 4.20 -8.33
CA LYS A 63 -8.25 3.31 -8.45
C LYS A 63 -8.60 2.11 -9.34
N HIS A 64 -7.74 1.85 -10.32
CA HIS A 64 -7.75 0.65 -11.15
C HIS A 64 -6.33 0.21 -11.55
N GLU A 65 -6.20 -0.97 -12.15
CA GLU A 65 -4.88 -1.45 -12.61
C GLU A 65 -4.29 -0.54 -13.69
N GLY A 66 -3.00 -0.25 -13.58
CA GLY A 66 -2.24 0.53 -14.57
C GLY A 66 -2.51 2.04 -14.58
N ASP A 67 -3.37 2.58 -13.70
CA ASP A 67 -3.68 4.01 -13.63
C ASP A 67 -2.54 4.87 -13.04
N LYS A 68 -1.56 4.21 -12.43
CA LYS A 68 -0.43 4.78 -11.70
C LYS A 68 -0.81 5.71 -10.55
N LYS A 69 -1.97 5.45 -9.93
CA LYS A 69 -2.47 6.18 -8.76
C LYS A 69 -2.36 5.30 -7.52
N ALA A 70 -1.99 5.89 -6.39
CA ALA A 70 -2.16 5.23 -5.10
C ALA A 70 -3.64 5.27 -4.66
N PRO A 71 -4.14 4.29 -3.89
CA PRO A 71 -5.53 4.30 -3.46
C PRO A 71 -5.79 5.36 -2.38
N ALA A 72 -6.82 6.18 -2.57
CA ALA A 72 -7.40 7.03 -1.55
C ALA A 72 -8.53 6.28 -0.81
N GLY A 73 -8.58 6.42 0.52
CA GLY A 73 -9.58 5.77 1.35
C GLY A 73 -9.12 5.51 2.77
N ILE A 74 -9.88 4.68 3.49
CA ILE A 74 -9.53 4.21 4.83
C ILE A 74 -9.22 2.71 4.73
N PHE A 75 -7.99 2.34 5.07
CA PHE A 75 -7.48 0.98 4.93
C PHE A 75 -6.97 0.44 6.27
N LYS A 76 -7.05 -0.88 6.45
CA LYS A 76 -6.28 -1.54 7.51
C LYS A 76 -4.84 -1.68 7.05
N LEU A 77 -3.92 -1.59 8.00
CA LEU A 77 -2.54 -2.04 7.86
C LEU A 77 -2.47 -3.42 8.50
N THR A 78 -2.33 -4.48 7.69
CA THR A 78 -2.58 -5.87 8.18
C THR A 78 -1.30 -6.57 8.57
N ASP A 79 -0.29 -6.51 7.73
CA ASP A 79 0.95 -7.28 7.87
C ASP A 79 2.13 -6.37 7.60
N ALA A 80 3.15 -6.46 8.43
CA ALA A 80 4.48 -5.99 8.06
C ALA A 80 5.16 -7.08 7.21
N PHE A 81 6.06 -6.67 6.33
CA PHE A 81 6.91 -7.60 5.60
C PHE A 81 8.33 -7.05 5.48
N GLY A 82 9.29 -7.92 5.20
CA GLY A 82 10.67 -7.51 4.98
C GLY A 82 11.66 -8.66 4.86
N TYR A 83 12.94 -8.32 4.77
CA TYR A 83 14.02 -9.29 4.49
C TYR A 83 14.65 -9.86 5.76
N ALA A 84 14.26 -9.38 6.94
CA ALA A 84 14.75 -9.91 8.20
C ALA A 84 13.94 -11.16 8.59
N TYR A 85 14.61 -12.18 9.14
CA TYR A 85 13.92 -13.37 9.68
C TYR A 85 13.20 -13.10 11.02
N LYS A 86 13.61 -12.07 11.74
CA LYS A 86 13.04 -11.65 13.03
C LYS A 86 12.76 -10.16 13.00
N THR A 87 11.73 -9.73 13.72
CA THR A 87 11.29 -8.33 13.83
C THR A 87 10.69 -8.10 15.21
N ASP A 88 10.69 -6.84 15.65
CA ASP A 88 10.11 -6.40 16.92
C ASP A 88 8.73 -5.73 16.74
N THR A 89 8.17 -5.79 15.52
CA THR A 89 6.82 -5.25 15.25
C THR A 89 5.73 -6.09 15.93
N LYS A 90 4.64 -5.43 16.31
CA LYS A 90 3.43 -6.09 16.83
C LYS A 90 2.47 -6.54 15.73
N LEU A 91 2.68 -6.09 14.49
CA LEU A 91 1.94 -6.60 13.35
C LEU A 91 2.37 -8.05 13.05
N PRO A 92 1.47 -8.90 12.52
CA PRO A 92 1.89 -10.10 11.80
C PRO A 92 3.00 -9.75 10.81
N TYR A 93 4.00 -10.62 10.71
CA TYR A 93 5.18 -10.35 9.90
C TYR A 93 5.43 -11.45 8.88
N LEU A 94 5.50 -11.05 7.62
CA LEU A 94 5.85 -11.91 6.49
C LEU A 94 7.34 -11.74 6.14
N TYR A 95 8.12 -12.82 6.26
CA TYR A 95 9.46 -12.85 5.69
C TYR A 95 9.37 -12.94 4.16
N ALA A 96 9.84 -11.89 3.48
CA ALA A 96 9.90 -11.82 2.01
C ALA A 96 11.18 -12.49 1.50
N ALA A 97 11.08 -13.80 1.23
CA ALA A 97 12.13 -14.56 0.57
C ALA A 97 12.25 -14.18 -0.92
N LYS A 98 13.31 -14.64 -1.59
CA LYS A 98 13.56 -14.35 -3.02
C LYS A 98 12.42 -14.84 -3.91
N GLU A 99 11.78 -15.92 -3.50
CA GLU A 99 10.69 -16.61 -4.17
C GLU A 99 9.32 -16.03 -3.81
N THR A 100 9.25 -15.02 -2.94
CA THR A 100 8.00 -14.41 -2.51
C THR A 100 7.55 -13.33 -3.50
N ILE A 101 6.32 -13.48 -3.99
CA ILE A 101 5.73 -12.63 -5.04
C ILE A 101 4.32 -12.20 -4.64
N CYS A 102 3.88 -11.05 -5.13
CA CYS A 102 2.48 -10.61 -5.06
C CYS A 102 1.88 -10.61 -6.47
N ILE A 103 0.72 -11.25 -6.65
CA ILE A 103 0.14 -11.42 -7.99
C ILE A 103 -0.70 -10.21 -8.38
N ASP A 104 -0.30 -9.55 -9.47
CA ASP A 104 -0.99 -8.38 -10.03
C ASP A 104 -1.80 -8.71 -11.32
N ASP A 105 -1.71 -9.95 -11.83
CA ASP A 105 -2.61 -10.43 -12.89
C ASP A 105 -4.04 -10.59 -12.35
N SER A 106 -4.93 -9.70 -12.77
CA SER A 106 -6.36 -9.77 -12.43
C SER A 106 -7.03 -11.08 -12.84
N ASN A 107 -6.55 -11.80 -13.87
CA ASN A 107 -7.15 -13.07 -14.27
C ASN A 107 -6.67 -14.28 -13.44
N SER A 108 -5.71 -14.08 -12.54
CA SER A 108 -5.18 -15.14 -11.69
C SER A 108 -6.15 -15.47 -10.54
N PRO A 109 -6.31 -16.75 -10.17
CA PRO A 109 -7.03 -17.12 -8.94
C PRO A 109 -6.34 -16.60 -7.66
N PHE A 110 -5.07 -16.21 -7.77
CA PHE A 110 -4.27 -15.64 -6.68
C PHE A 110 -4.17 -14.10 -6.76
N TYR A 111 -4.99 -13.44 -7.57
CA TYR A 111 -4.94 -11.98 -7.73
C TYR A 111 -4.99 -11.24 -6.38
N ASN A 112 -4.11 -10.25 -6.21
CA ASN A 112 -3.92 -9.46 -4.99
C ASN A 112 -3.53 -10.30 -3.76
N GLN A 113 -2.82 -11.41 -3.96
CA GLN A 113 -2.30 -12.26 -2.87
C GLN A 113 -0.78 -12.36 -2.95
N ILE A 114 -0.15 -12.45 -1.77
CA ILE A 114 1.28 -12.72 -1.64
C ILE A 114 1.46 -14.23 -1.49
N ILE A 115 2.22 -14.84 -2.41
CA ILE A 115 2.46 -16.29 -2.46
C ILE A 115 3.95 -16.57 -2.67
N GLN A 116 4.34 -17.84 -2.54
CA GLN A 116 5.61 -18.32 -3.07
C GLN A 116 5.42 -18.69 -4.54
N VAL A 117 6.42 -18.38 -5.37
CA VAL A 117 6.41 -18.69 -6.80
C VAL A 117 6.19 -20.18 -7.05
N GLN A 118 5.28 -20.49 -7.98
CA GLN A 118 4.93 -21.84 -8.41
C GLN A 118 5.38 -22.10 -9.85
N GLY A 119 5.70 -21.05 -10.62
CA GLY A 119 6.32 -21.13 -11.95
C GLY A 119 5.36 -20.95 -13.13
N ASN A 120 4.07 -20.68 -12.88
CA ASN A 120 3.05 -20.48 -13.90
C ASN A 120 2.38 -19.09 -13.84
N GLU A 121 2.85 -18.22 -12.95
CA GLU A 121 2.33 -16.88 -12.77
C GLU A 121 2.67 -15.99 -13.99
N LYS A 122 1.67 -15.27 -14.50
CA LYS A 122 1.81 -14.45 -15.72
C LYS A 122 2.34 -13.06 -15.45
N SER A 123 1.91 -12.45 -14.35
CA SER A 123 2.31 -11.12 -13.91
C SER A 123 2.30 -11.06 -12.39
N PHE A 124 3.33 -10.45 -11.82
CA PHE A 124 3.53 -10.33 -10.39
C PHE A 124 4.57 -9.25 -10.05
N GLU A 125 4.50 -8.78 -8.82
CA GLU A 125 5.55 -8.01 -8.18
C GLU A 125 6.43 -8.91 -7.28
N HIS A 126 7.75 -8.74 -7.35
CA HIS A 126 8.66 -9.39 -6.40
C HIS A 126 8.64 -8.70 -5.04
N MET A 127 8.42 -9.46 -3.98
CA MET A 127 8.47 -8.91 -2.61
C MET A 127 9.92 -8.69 -2.14
N HIS A 128 10.87 -9.50 -2.63
CA HIS A 128 12.30 -9.31 -2.39
C HIS A 128 12.97 -8.61 -3.58
N ARG A 129 13.03 -7.28 -3.51
CA ARG A 129 13.53 -6.40 -4.58
C ARG A 129 15.03 -6.18 -4.44
N LYS A 130 15.73 -6.07 -5.57
CA LYS A 130 17.18 -5.79 -5.61
C LYS A 130 17.53 -4.34 -5.24
N ASP A 131 16.54 -3.44 -5.25
CA ASP A 131 16.71 -2.02 -4.95
C ASP A 131 16.37 -1.67 -3.48
N ASP A 132 16.17 -2.69 -2.64
CA ASP A 132 15.87 -2.58 -1.21
C ASP A 132 14.64 -1.74 -0.83
N GLN A 133 13.81 -1.32 -1.78
CA GLN A 133 12.59 -0.55 -1.48
C GLN A 133 11.65 -1.32 -0.54
N TYR A 134 11.63 -2.65 -0.67
CA TYR A 134 10.79 -3.57 0.11
C TYR A 134 11.55 -4.23 1.26
N LYS A 135 12.72 -3.68 1.64
CA LYS A 135 13.51 -4.18 2.77
C LYS A 135 12.70 -4.21 4.07
N ILE A 136 11.81 -3.22 4.22
CA ILE A 136 10.67 -3.28 5.14
C ILE A 136 9.48 -2.58 4.48
N GLY A 137 8.29 -3.12 4.70
CA GLY A 137 7.05 -2.51 4.25
C GLY A 137 5.86 -3.00 5.04
N ILE A 138 4.69 -2.44 4.72
CA ILE A 138 3.41 -2.76 5.35
C ILE A 138 2.38 -2.96 4.25
N VAL A 139 1.58 -4.02 4.38
CA VAL A 139 0.44 -4.30 3.51
C VAL A 139 -0.70 -3.34 3.81
N VAL A 140 -1.14 -2.61 2.78
CA VAL A 140 -2.33 -1.79 2.83
C VAL A 140 -3.48 -2.64 2.31
N ALA A 141 -4.49 -2.88 3.15
CA ALA A 141 -5.65 -3.73 2.82
C ALA A 141 -6.63 -3.05 1.87
N HIS A 142 -6.13 -2.63 0.72
CA HIS A 142 -6.88 -2.17 -0.42
C HIS A 142 -7.33 -3.37 -1.26
N ASN A 143 -8.57 -3.32 -1.75
CA ASN A 143 -9.17 -4.37 -2.57
C ASN A 143 -9.10 -5.77 -1.92
N PRO A 144 -9.54 -5.93 -0.65
CA PRO A 144 -9.31 -7.16 0.13
C PRO A 144 -10.04 -8.39 -0.42
N HIS A 145 -11.02 -8.21 -1.30
CA HIS A 145 -11.76 -9.28 -1.96
C HIS A 145 -11.30 -9.51 -3.41
N ALA A 146 -10.13 -8.96 -3.79
CA ALA A 146 -9.52 -9.14 -5.11
C ALA A 146 -10.50 -8.84 -6.26
N LYS A 147 -11.28 -7.75 -6.15
CA LYS A 147 -12.16 -7.31 -7.24
C LYS A 147 -11.30 -6.98 -8.45
N LEU A 148 -11.58 -7.67 -9.55
CA LEU A 148 -10.83 -7.60 -10.80
C LEU A 148 -10.56 -6.17 -11.24
N GLN A 149 -9.33 -5.90 -11.70
CA GLN A 149 -8.87 -4.63 -12.25
C GLN A 149 -8.96 -3.44 -11.30
N ARG A 150 -9.21 -3.64 -10.00
CA ARG A 150 -9.35 -2.53 -9.04
C ARG A 150 -8.04 -2.14 -8.37
N GLY A 151 -6.90 -2.67 -8.81
CA GLY A 151 -5.59 -2.45 -8.22
C GLY A 151 -5.24 -3.56 -7.22
N SER A 152 -3.96 -3.91 -7.17
CA SER A 152 -3.41 -5.00 -6.37
C SER A 152 -2.05 -4.62 -5.78
N CYS A 153 -1.55 -5.45 -4.86
CA CYS A 153 -0.19 -5.37 -4.34
C CYS A 153 0.16 -3.97 -3.81
N ILE A 154 -0.75 -3.38 -3.03
CA ILE A 154 -0.58 -2.04 -2.49
C ILE A 154 0.17 -2.12 -1.16
N PHE A 155 1.33 -1.48 -1.12
CA PHE A 155 2.21 -1.47 0.04
C PHE A 155 2.64 -0.04 0.41
N MET A 156 2.86 0.19 1.71
CA MET A 156 3.74 1.26 2.16
C MET A 156 5.15 0.69 2.29
N HIS A 157 6.15 1.39 1.78
CA HIS A 157 7.52 0.87 1.72
C HIS A 157 8.56 2.00 1.76
N ILE A 158 9.84 1.64 1.79
CA ILE A 158 10.92 2.62 1.84
C ILE A 158 10.90 3.48 0.56
N GLN A 159 10.93 4.78 0.75
CA GLN A 159 10.99 5.75 -0.34
C GLN A 159 12.30 5.61 -1.13
N LYS A 160 12.22 5.57 -2.46
CA LYS A 160 13.42 5.51 -3.33
C LYS A 160 14.35 6.70 -3.12
N ALA A 161 13.74 7.88 -3.18
CA ALA A 161 14.36 9.19 -3.11
C ALA A 161 13.23 10.22 -2.93
N PRO A 162 13.54 11.40 -2.37
CA PRO A 162 12.64 12.55 -2.41
C PRO A 162 12.15 12.79 -3.84
N ASN A 163 10.86 13.06 -3.98
CA ASN A 163 10.19 13.35 -5.25
C ASN A 163 10.23 12.24 -6.32
N SER A 164 10.58 11.00 -5.96
CA SER A 164 10.51 9.84 -6.86
C SER A 164 9.19 9.06 -6.66
N PRO A 165 8.14 9.31 -7.47
CA PRO A 165 6.83 8.66 -7.29
C PRO A 165 6.90 7.14 -7.35
N THR A 166 5.93 6.49 -6.72
CA THR A 166 5.70 5.04 -6.88
C THR A 166 5.00 4.77 -8.20
N VAL A 167 4.96 3.50 -8.60
CA VAL A 167 4.24 3.09 -9.82
C VAL A 167 2.73 3.19 -9.68
N GLY A 168 2.20 3.21 -8.45
CA GLY A 168 0.79 3.52 -8.11
C GLY A 168 -0.14 2.31 -8.06
#